data_AF-A0A518V5L7-F1
#
_entry.id   AF-A0A518V5L7-F1
#
_cell.length_a   1.000
_cell.length_b   1.000
_cell.length_c   1.000
_cell.angle_alpha   90.00
_cell.angle_beta   90.00
_cell.angle_gamma   90.00
#
_symmetry.space_group_name_H-M   'P 1'
#
loop_
_entity.id
_entity.type
_entity.pdbx_description
1 polymer ?
#
loop_
_entity_poly.entity_id
_entity_poly.type
_entity_poly.pdbx_seq_one_letter_code
_entity_poly.pdbx_strand_id
1 'polypeptide(L)'
;MLGVEAYLFIKKGDSNQTTVKKFITETECTIGRRGATYQPDLSFTSLFISRQHAVIRQERDQYVLYDLNSKHGTEVNGQPLQNTPHLLQYGDRITLAKGEAEFIFFTLENELDVTREFIRPLVATKDQVAEQIEMTPVNTVVKGLTINVERREILLDGVRLYLSGKDIDLLMLMYERVNQAVSYDEMKVHVWPERTSTEVDGLPDVGRAEINALVYRLRKRLGEYGDKIITIPRYGYMLDL
;
A
#
# COMPACT_ATOMS: atom_id res chain seq x y z
N MET A 1 -26.53 -0.28 -1.58
CA MET A 1 -25.70 -0.66 -0.42
C MET A 1 -24.32 -0.12 -0.73
N LEU A 2 -23.94 1.04 -0.17
CA LEU A 2 -22.61 1.61 -0.41
C LEU A 2 -21.62 0.70 0.31
N GLY A 3 -20.89 -0.11 -0.47
CA GLY A 3 -19.79 -0.89 0.06
C GLY A 3 -18.74 0.08 0.57
N VAL A 4 -18.22 -0.16 1.76
CA VAL A 4 -17.03 0.56 2.20
C VAL A 4 -15.90 0.15 1.25
N GLU A 5 -15.36 1.10 0.50
CA GLU A 5 -14.32 0.85 -0.52
C GLU A 5 -13.00 1.58 -0.23
N ALA A 6 -12.95 2.42 0.80
CA ALA A 6 -11.73 3.12 1.23
C ALA A 6 -11.70 3.43 2.73
N TYR A 7 -10.50 3.65 3.25
CA TYR A 7 -10.27 4.12 4.62
C TYR A 7 -9.02 5.00 4.75
N LEU A 8 -8.98 5.76 5.82
CA LEU A 8 -7.81 6.50 6.26
C LEU A 8 -7.14 5.76 7.41
N PHE A 9 -5.84 5.47 7.29
CA PHE A 9 -5.03 5.02 8.40
C PHE A 9 -4.39 6.19 9.12
N ILE A 10 -4.73 6.40 10.39
CA ILE A 10 -4.30 7.57 11.16
C ILE A 10 -2.93 7.30 11.79
N LYS A 11 -1.90 8.01 11.31
CA LYS A 11 -0.52 7.94 11.83
C LYS A 11 -0.28 8.91 12.98
N LYS A 12 -0.89 10.09 12.92
CA LYS A 12 -0.69 11.16 13.90
C LYS A 12 -1.96 12.01 14.02
N GLY A 13 -2.27 12.43 15.25
CA GLY A 13 -3.43 13.25 15.58
C GLY A 13 -3.60 13.37 17.09
N ASP A 14 -4.85 13.48 17.56
CA ASP A 14 -5.15 13.41 19.00
C ASP A 14 -4.64 12.08 19.58
N SER A 15 -4.17 12.08 20.84
CA SER A 15 -3.58 10.92 21.53
C SER A 15 -4.50 9.70 21.62
N ASN A 16 -5.81 9.88 21.46
CA ASN A 16 -6.80 8.79 21.47
C ASN A 16 -7.14 8.26 20.06
N GLN A 17 -6.51 8.76 19.00
CA GLN A 17 -6.81 8.41 17.60
C GLN A 17 -5.62 7.82 16.84
N THR A 18 -4.47 7.69 17.48
CA THR A 18 -3.31 7.00 16.91
C THR A 18 -3.61 5.51 16.85
N THR A 19 -3.44 4.90 15.67
CA THR A 19 -3.70 3.46 15.40
C THR A 19 -5.16 3.07 15.08
N VAL A 20 -5.93 3.96 14.46
CA VAL A 20 -7.32 3.67 14.04
C VAL A 20 -7.47 3.79 12.51
N LYS A 21 -8.24 2.86 11.93
CA LYS A 21 -8.75 2.97 10.55
C LYS A 21 -10.08 3.73 10.58
N LYS A 22 -10.16 4.86 9.86
CA LYS A 22 -11.43 5.55 9.60
C LYS A 22 -11.94 5.13 8.23
N PHE A 23 -12.90 4.22 8.21
CA PHE A 23 -13.59 3.83 6.99
C PHE A 23 -14.41 4.99 6.42
N ILE A 24 -14.35 5.15 5.10
CA ILE A 24 -15.17 6.11 4.36
C ILE A 24 -16.43 5.34 3.93
N THR A 25 -17.48 5.46 4.74
CA THR A 25 -18.75 4.73 4.56
C THR A 25 -19.79 5.55 3.79
N GLU A 26 -19.60 6.86 3.75
CA GLU A 26 -20.48 7.82 3.07
C GLU A 26 -19.77 8.41 1.86
N THR A 27 -20.55 9.02 0.95
CA THR A 27 -20.03 9.71 -0.23
C THR A 27 -19.19 10.95 0.12
N GLU A 28 -19.30 11.47 1.34
CA GLU A 28 -18.45 12.52 1.86
C GLU A 28 -17.89 12.12 3.23
N CYS A 29 -16.60 12.36 3.45
CA CYS A 29 -15.93 12.20 4.74
C CYS A 29 -15.31 13.54 5.14
N THR A 30 -15.92 14.19 6.14
CA THR A 30 -15.52 15.50 6.63
C THR A 30 -14.38 15.38 7.65
N ILE A 31 -13.38 16.27 7.52
CA ILE A 31 -12.18 16.25 8.33
C ILE A 31 -11.99 17.62 8.98
N GLY A 32 -11.81 17.65 10.30
CA GLY A 32 -11.51 18.90 10.99
C GLY A 32 -11.63 18.85 12.49
N ARG A 33 -11.61 20.02 13.13
CA ARG A 33 -11.66 20.14 14.58
C ARG A 33 -13.10 20.11 15.10
N ARG A 34 -13.33 19.29 16.12
CA ARG A 34 -14.62 19.21 16.83
C ARG A 34 -14.96 20.53 17.54
N GLY A 35 -16.24 20.90 17.50
CA GLY A 35 -16.81 22.02 18.23
C GLY A 35 -17.98 21.57 19.11
N ALA A 36 -18.60 22.51 19.83
CA ALA A 36 -19.76 22.19 20.68
C ALA A 36 -20.99 21.72 19.89
N THR A 37 -21.13 22.18 18.64
CA THR A 37 -22.32 21.95 17.78
C THR A 37 -21.98 21.30 16.45
N TYR A 38 -20.70 21.01 16.19
CA TYR A 38 -20.24 20.47 14.91
C TYR A 38 -19.21 19.37 15.17
N GLN A 39 -19.45 18.21 14.57
CA GLN A 39 -18.63 17.02 14.71
C GLN A 39 -18.32 16.45 13.32
N PRO A 40 -17.10 16.63 12.81
CA PRO A 40 -16.69 16.02 11.54
C PRO A 40 -16.45 14.52 11.70
N ASP A 41 -16.52 13.79 10.58
CA ASP A 41 -16.37 12.33 10.53
C ASP A 41 -14.99 11.88 11.05
N LEU A 42 -13.95 12.64 10.71
CA LEU A 42 -12.62 12.55 11.29
C LEU A 42 -12.35 13.84 12.09
N SER A 43 -12.54 13.71 13.41
CA SER A 43 -12.54 14.82 14.36
C SER A 43 -11.20 14.99 15.08
N PHE A 44 -10.69 16.21 15.21
CA PHE A 44 -9.50 16.53 16.00
C PHE A 44 -9.79 17.55 17.11
N THR A 45 -8.89 17.73 18.07
CA THR A 45 -8.97 18.79 19.10
C THR A 45 -8.03 19.96 18.84
N SER A 46 -6.93 19.75 18.12
CA SER A 46 -5.88 20.76 17.90
C SER A 46 -6.44 22.05 17.28
N LEU A 47 -6.16 23.19 17.92
CA LEU A 47 -6.63 24.52 17.49
C LEU A 47 -6.03 24.96 16.14
N PHE A 48 -4.94 24.33 15.71
CA PHE A 48 -4.33 24.56 14.39
C PHE A 48 -5.13 23.92 13.25
N ILE A 49 -6.01 22.97 13.58
CA ILE A 49 -6.91 22.36 12.61
C ILE A 49 -8.21 23.19 12.58
N SER A 50 -8.55 23.73 11.40
CA SER A 50 -9.85 24.35 11.13
C SER A 50 -11.02 23.42 11.48
N ARG A 51 -12.17 23.98 11.88
CA ARG A 51 -13.38 23.18 12.15
C ARG A 51 -13.82 22.39 10.91
N GLN A 52 -13.91 23.09 9.78
CA GLN A 52 -14.05 22.50 8.44
C GLN A 52 -12.68 22.65 7.76
N HIS A 53 -11.85 21.60 7.81
CA HIS A 53 -10.48 21.68 7.31
C HIS A 53 -10.37 21.14 5.89
N ALA A 54 -10.86 19.92 5.70
CA ALA A 54 -10.84 19.26 4.42
C ALA A 54 -12.05 18.32 4.32
N VAL A 55 -12.37 17.90 3.10
CA VAL A 55 -13.36 16.86 2.84
C VAL A 55 -12.83 15.92 1.77
N ILE A 56 -13.06 14.63 1.97
CA ILE A 56 -12.87 13.63 0.92
C ILE A 56 -14.24 13.33 0.35
N ARG A 57 -14.39 13.46 -0.96
CA ARG A 57 -15.62 13.13 -1.69
C ARG A 57 -15.39 11.91 -2.56
N GLN A 58 -16.37 11.01 -2.56
CA GLN A 58 -16.47 9.96 -3.55
C GLN A 58 -17.21 10.52 -4.77
N GLU A 59 -16.48 10.69 -5.86
CA GLU A 59 -16.99 11.16 -7.14
C GLU A 59 -16.88 10.03 -8.15
N ARG A 60 -18.00 9.37 -8.47
CA ARG A 60 -18.03 8.11 -9.23
C ARG A 60 -17.20 7.04 -8.50
N ASP A 61 -16.20 6.46 -9.15
CA ASP A 61 -15.33 5.42 -8.60
C ASP A 61 -14.00 5.99 -8.08
N GLN A 62 -13.97 7.29 -7.76
CA GLN A 62 -12.76 8.00 -7.37
C GLN A 62 -12.96 8.79 -6.08
N TYR A 63 -11.89 8.91 -5.29
CA TYR A 63 -11.88 9.73 -4.08
C TYR A 63 -11.07 11.00 -4.33
N VAL A 64 -11.67 12.15 -4.03
CA VAL A 64 -11.04 13.46 -4.27
C VAL A 64 -10.98 14.22 -2.94
N LEU A 65 -9.79 14.69 -2.59
CA LEU A 65 -9.53 15.52 -1.42
C LEU A 65 -9.65 16.99 -1.77
N TYR A 66 -10.45 17.70 -0.99
CA TYR A 66 -10.64 19.14 -1.07
C TYR A 66 -10.17 19.78 0.24
N ASP A 67 -9.30 20.79 0.16
CA ASP A 67 -9.07 21.70 1.27
C ASP A 67 -10.23 22.72 1.33
N LEU A 68 -10.81 22.92 2.50
CA LEU A 68 -11.97 23.81 2.71
C LEU A 68 -11.52 25.22 3.13
N ASN A 69 -10.51 25.75 2.44
CA ASN A 69 -9.85 27.01 2.76
C ASN A 69 -9.33 27.04 4.21
N SER A 70 -8.60 26.00 4.58
CA SER A 70 -8.07 25.83 5.92
C SER A 70 -7.01 26.88 6.26
N LYS A 71 -6.93 27.28 7.53
CA LYS A 71 -6.02 28.36 7.96
C LYS A 71 -4.54 27.96 7.84
N HIS A 72 -4.24 26.68 8.05
CA HIS A 72 -2.89 26.16 8.14
C HIS A 72 -2.53 25.18 7.02
N GLY A 73 -3.44 24.98 6.06
CA GLY A 73 -3.23 24.20 4.85
C GLY A 73 -3.35 22.69 5.04
N THR A 74 -3.64 22.04 3.92
CA THR A 74 -3.58 20.60 3.72
C THR A 74 -2.47 20.28 2.73
N GLU A 75 -1.68 19.24 2.99
CA GLU A 75 -0.61 18.75 2.13
C GLU A 75 -0.85 17.29 1.74
N VAL A 76 -0.49 16.93 0.52
CA VAL A 76 -0.44 15.53 0.05
C VAL A 76 0.99 15.22 -0.37
N ASN A 77 1.56 14.15 0.19
CA ASN A 77 2.94 13.72 -0.08
C ASN A 77 3.99 14.85 0.11
N GLY A 78 3.75 15.73 1.08
CA GLY A 78 4.61 16.89 1.39
C GLY A 78 4.45 18.09 0.45
N GLN A 79 3.48 18.05 -0.46
CA GLN A 79 3.14 19.17 -1.34
C GLN A 79 1.81 19.81 -0.91
N PRO A 80 1.74 21.14 -0.74
CA PRO A 80 0.49 21.80 -0.36
C PRO A 80 -0.55 21.75 -1.47
N LEU A 81 -1.82 21.52 -1.10
CA LEU A 81 -2.96 21.70 -2.00
C LEU A 81 -3.14 23.20 -2.27
N GLN A 82 -2.66 23.68 -3.42
CA GLN A 82 -2.72 25.10 -3.81
C GLN A 82 -4.14 25.51 -4.27
N ASN A 83 -5.17 25.26 -3.44
CA ASN A 83 -6.59 25.43 -3.75
C ASN A 83 -7.12 24.58 -4.92
N THR A 84 -6.35 23.60 -5.38
CA THR A 84 -6.76 22.61 -6.36
C THR A 84 -7.14 21.31 -5.66
N PRO A 85 -8.28 20.67 -5.99
CA PRO A 85 -8.60 19.35 -5.48
C PRO A 85 -7.54 18.32 -5.89
N HIS A 86 -7.30 17.32 -5.05
CA HIS A 86 -6.36 16.24 -5.34
C HIS A 86 -7.09 14.91 -5.47
N LEU A 87 -6.91 14.24 -6.61
CA LEU A 87 -7.40 12.88 -6.82
C LEU A 87 -6.55 11.89 -5.99
N LEU A 88 -7.12 11.33 -4.94
CA LEU A 88 -6.42 10.45 -4.00
C LEU A 88 -6.04 9.12 -4.65
N GLN A 89 -4.79 8.74 -4.47
CA GLN A 89 -4.24 7.45 -4.84
C GLN A 89 -3.95 6.61 -3.60
N TYR A 90 -3.96 5.29 -3.75
CA TYR A 90 -3.55 4.37 -2.68
C TYR A 90 -2.17 4.76 -2.15
N GLY A 91 -2.05 4.88 -0.83
CA GLY A 91 -0.80 5.21 -0.15
C GLY A 91 -0.52 6.71 -0.02
N ASP A 92 -1.38 7.59 -0.58
CA ASP A 92 -1.21 9.03 -0.44
C ASP A 92 -1.19 9.45 1.04
N ARG A 93 -0.14 10.17 1.42
CA ARG A 93 0.03 10.72 2.76
C ARG A 93 -0.59 12.10 2.81
N ILE A 94 -1.61 12.26 3.63
CA ILE A 94 -2.30 13.53 3.86
C ILE A 94 -1.83 14.10 5.20
N THR A 95 -1.43 15.37 5.18
CA THR A 95 -0.95 16.10 6.35
C THR A 95 -1.77 17.37 6.54
N LEU A 96 -2.25 17.61 7.77
CA LEU A 96 -2.98 18.82 8.11
C LEU A 96 -2.11 19.74 8.96
N ALA A 97 -2.27 21.05 8.74
CA ALA A 97 -1.68 22.10 9.57
C ALA A 97 -0.18 21.87 9.87
N LYS A 98 0.60 21.55 8.83
CA LYS A 98 2.05 21.35 8.89
C LYS A 98 2.49 20.24 9.88
N GLY A 99 1.73 19.14 9.92
CA GLY A 99 2.11 17.95 10.68
C GLY A 99 1.37 17.76 12.00
N GLU A 100 0.35 18.57 12.28
CA GLU A 100 -0.51 18.39 13.47
C GLU A 100 -1.32 17.09 13.38
N ALA A 101 -1.78 16.74 12.18
CA ALA A 101 -2.36 15.44 11.89
C ALA A 101 -1.77 14.85 10.62
N GLU A 102 -1.63 13.53 10.59
CA GLU A 102 -1.09 12.77 9.47
C GLU A 102 -1.84 11.45 9.31
N PHE A 103 -2.27 11.16 8.09
CA PHE A 103 -2.96 9.92 7.76
C PHE A 103 -2.63 9.47 6.34
N ILE A 104 -2.86 8.18 6.06
CA ILE A 104 -2.63 7.58 4.75
C ILE A 104 -3.94 7.07 4.19
N PHE A 105 -4.22 7.39 2.93
CA PHE A 105 -5.39 6.91 2.21
C PHE A 105 -5.18 5.52 1.63
N PHE A 106 -6.15 4.63 1.81
CA PHE A 106 -6.14 3.28 1.25
C PHE A 106 -7.51 2.94 0.65
N THR A 107 -7.49 2.24 -0.48
CA THR A 107 -8.69 1.58 -1.04
C THR A 107 -8.73 0.12 -0.62
N LEU A 108 -9.93 -0.41 -0.37
CA LEU A 108 -10.16 -1.78 0.09
C LEU A 108 -9.97 -2.82 -1.01
N GLU A 109 -10.10 -2.42 -2.27
CA GLU A 109 -9.65 -3.21 -3.43
C GLU A 109 -8.16 -3.60 -3.32
N ASN A 110 -7.38 -2.84 -2.54
CA ASN A 110 -5.97 -3.05 -2.25
C ASN A 110 -5.70 -3.45 -0.78
N GLU A 111 -6.70 -3.79 0.05
CA GLU A 111 -6.44 -4.08 1.49
C GLU A 111 -5.68 -5.38 1.73
N LEU A 112 -5.66 -6.27 0.74
CA LEU A 112 -4.75 -7.41 0.72
C LEU A 112 -3.28 -6.97 0.63
N ASP A 113 -2.96 -5.68 0.42
CA ASP A 113 -1.62 -5.11 0.47
C ASP A 113 -1.28 -4.35 1.78
N VAL A 114 -2.28 -3.91 2.56
CA VAL A 114 -2.05 -2.95 3.67
C VAL A 114 -1.67 -3.61 5.00
N THR A 115 -2.10 -4.85 5.26
CA THR A 115 -1.70 -5.59 6.48
C THR A 115 -0.19 -5.83 6.59
N ARG A 116 0.59 -5.55 5.53
CA ARG A 116 2.06 -5.69 5.54
C ARG A 116 2.88 -4.40 5.74
N GLU A 117 2.28 -3.21 5.71
CA GLU A 117 3.04 -1.98 6.00
C GLU A 117 3.18 -1.64 7.49
N PHE A 118 2.50 -2.38 8.39
CA PHE A 118 2.55 -2.16 9.85
C PHE A 118 3.71 -2.86 10.58
N ILE A 119 4.53 -3.64 9.89
CA ILE A 119 5.77 -4.19 10.45
C ILE A 119 6.97 -3.37 9.93
N ARG A 120 7.01 -2.09 10.31
CA ARG A 120 8.30 -1.39 10.42
C ARG A 120 8.73 -1.49 11.88
N PRO A 121 9.80 -2.22 12.22
CA PRO A 121 10.49 -1.94 13.46
C PRO A 121 10.89 -0.45 13.45
N LEU A 122 10.60 0.23 14.56
CA LEU A 122 11.30 1.45 14.93
C LEU A 122 12.82 1.24 14.81
N VAL A 123 13.56 2.35 14.62
CA VAL A 123 15.04 2.51 14.51
C VAL A 123 15.45 2.70 13.03
N ALA A 124 16.00 3.84 12.59
CA ALA A 124 17.02 4.64 13.25
C ALA A 124 16.70 6.14 13.29
N THR A 125 16.73 6.68 14.50
CA THR A 125 17.13 8.07 14.74
C THR A 125 18.50 8.30 14.11
N LYS A 126 18.62 9.39 13.35
CA LYS A 126 19.91 10.06 13.16
C LYS A 126 20.44 10.39 14.55
N ASP A 127 21.48 9.69 14.96
CA ASP A 127 22.58 10.14 15.83
C ASP A 127 23.18 8.93 16.55
N GLN A 128 24.49 8.79 16.38
CA GLN A 128 25.42 7.90 17.11
C GLN A 128 25.36 6.40 16.78
N VAL A 129 26.13 5.98 15.77
CA VAL A 129 27.37 5.20 16.00
C VAL A 129 28.35 5.55 14.87
N ALA A 130 29.36 6.34 15.20
CA ALA A 130 30.61 6.36 14.46
C ALA A 130 31.43 5.17 14.99
N GLU A 131 31.80 4.24 14.10
CA GLU A 131 33.17 3.74 13.97
C GLU A 131 33.23 2.59 12.95
N GLN A 132 34.04 2.84 11.92
CA GLN A 132 34.87 1.87 11.20
C GLN A 132 34.16 0.75 10.43
N ILE A 133 33.96 0.98 9.13
CA ILE A 133 34.68 0.28 8.05
C ILE A 133 34.80 1.28 6.89
N GLU A 134 36.05 1.61 6.55
CA GLU A 134 36.40 2.27 5.30
C GLU A 134 36.01 1.35 4.13
N MET A 135 35.10 1.81 3.27
CA MET A 135 35.16 1.51 1.84
C MET A 135 34.39 2.59 1.08
N THR A 136 35.14 3.27 0.21
CA THR A 136 34.77 4.24 -0.82
C THR A 136 33.32 4.15 -1.36
N PRO A 137 32.65 5.29 -1.63
CA PRO A 137 31.30 5.29 -2.17
C PRO A 137 31.36 4.96 -3.66
N VAL A 138 31.18 3.69 -4.00
CA VAL A 138 30.72 3.35 -5.35
C VAL A 138 29.20 3.53 -5.33
N ASN A 139 28.76 4.75 -5.66
CA ASN A 139 27.39 4.99 -6.12
C ASN A 139 27.19 4.25 -7.44
N THR A 140 27.05 2.93 -7.38
CA THR A 140 26.34 2.19 -8.43
C THR A 140 24.92 2.12 -7.94
N VAL A 141 24.02 2.90 -8.55
CA VAL A 141 22.59 2.59 -8.47
C VAL A 141 22.48 1.19 -9.07
N VAL A 142 22.33 0.16 -8.22
CA VAL A 142 22.12 -1.20 -8.69
C VAL A 142 20.71 -1.21 -9.25
N LYS A 143 20.59 -0.86 -10.53
CA LYS A 143 19.36 -0.94 -11.29
C LYS A 143 19.02 -2.43 -11.42
N GLY A 144 17.90 -2.86 -10.86
CA GLY A 144 17.51 -4.26 -10.88
C GLY A 144 16.47 -4.66 -9.83
N LEU A 145 15.82 -5.80 -10.07
CA LEU A 145 15.00 -6.51 -9.10
C LEU A 145 15.90 -7.43 -8.26
N THR A 146 16.01 -7.15 -6.97
CA THR A 146 16.72 -8.02 -6.01
C THR A 146 15.71 -8.62 -5.03
N ILE A 147 15.74 -9.93 -4.84
CA ILE A 147 14.87 -10.61 -3.89
C ILE A 147 15.74 -11.38 -2.89
N ASN A 148 15.60 -11.05 -1.61
CA ASN A 148 16.18 -11.79 -0.50
C ASN A 148 15.10 -12.70 0.10
N VAL A 149 15.23 -13.99 -0.16
CA VAL A 149 14.25 -15.02 0.23
C VAL A 149 14.22 -15.18 1.76
N GLU A 150 15.38 -15.26 2.41
CA GLU A 150 15.47 -15.43 3.88
C GLU A 150 14.83 -14.26 4.64
N ARG A 151 15.05 -13.04 4.18
CA ARG A 151 14.50 -11.82 4.80
C ARG A 151 13.12 -11.44 4.26
N ARG A 152 12.57 -12.21 3.31
CA ARG A 152 11.36 -11.90 2.53
C ARG A 152 11.32 -10.42 2.11
N GLU A 153 12.43 -9.95 1.54
CA GLU A 153 12.63 -8.56 1.14
C GLU A 153 12.81 -8.46 -0.37
N ILE A 154 12.10 -7.52 -0.99
CA ILE A 154 12.17 -7.25 -2.43
C ILE A 154 12.66 -5.82 -2.59
N LEU A 155 13.67 -5.61 -3.42
CA LEU A 155 14.21 -4.30 -3.76
C LEU A 155 14.06 -4.07 -5.27
N LEU A 156 13.51 -2.92 -5.64
CA LEU A 156 13.48 -2.39 -6.99
C LEU A 156 14.42 -1.18 -7.03
N ASP A 157 15.50 -1.28 -7.81
CA ASP A 157 16.50 -0.21 -7.93
C ASP A 157 17.06 0.25 -6.57
N GLY A 158 17.21 -0.70 -5.65
CA GLY A 158 17.64 -0.47 -4.27
C GLY A 158 16.54 0.04 -3.32
N VAL A 159 15.32 0.30 -3.80
CA VAL A 159 14.17 0.72 -2.99
C VAL A 159 13.30 -0.47 -2.64
N ARG A 160 12.96 -0.63 -1.36
CA ARG A 160 12.15 -1.76 -0.90
C ARG A 160 10.72 -1.71 -1.45
N LEU A 161 10.33 -2.77 -2.15
CA LEU A 161 8.96 -3.05 -2.58
C LEU A 161 8.28 -3.94 -1.55
N TYR A 162 7.13 -3.48 -1.04
CA TYR A 162 6.29 -4.27 -0.16
C TYR A 162 5.17 -4.91 -0.99
N LEU A 163 5.11 -6.24 -0.99
CA LEU A 163 4.04 -7.01 -1.62
C LEU A 163 3.16 -7.67 -0.57
N SER A 164 1.85 -7.66 -0.84
CA SER A 164 0.72 -8.18 -0.06
C SER A 164 0.42 -9.68 -0.21
N GLY A 165 -0.35 -10.29 0.70
CA GLY A 165 -0.92 -11.64 0.67
C GLY A 165 -0.31 -12.63 -0.33
N LYS A 166 -1.13 -13.03 -1.28
CA LYS A 166 -0.81 -14.01 -2.33
C LYS A 166 0.17 -13.48 -3.38
N ASP A 167 0.33 -12.16 -3.49
CA ASP A 167 1.24 -11.53 -4.45
C ASP A 167 2.70 -11.82 -4.08
N ILE A 168 3.09 -11.69 -2.81
CA ILE A 168 4.46 -12.06 -2.40
C ILE A 168 4.72 -13.55 -2.56
N ASP A 169 3.72 -14.38 -2.22
CA ASP A 169 3.90 -15.84 -2.21
C ASP A 169 4.08 -16.34 -3.66
N LEU A 170 3.33 -15.77 -4.60
CA LEU A 170 3.51 -16.03 -6.03
C LEU A 170 4.87 -15.53 -6.54
N LEU A 171 5.30 -14.33 -6.18
CA LEU A 171 6.60 -13.82 -6.62
C LEU A 171 7.77 -14.63 -6.05
N MET A 172 7.70 -15.01 -4.76
CA MET A 172 8.72 -15.84 -4.11
C MET A 172 8.80 -17.22 -4.76
N LEU A 173 7.65 -17.86 -5.03
CA LEU A 173 7.60 -19.13 -5.76
C LEU A 173 8.28 -19.02 -7.14
N MET A 174 7.96 -17.97 -7.91
CA MET A 174 8.57 -17.77 -9.23
C MET A 174 10.06 -17.44 -9.13
N TYR A 175 10.51 -16.79 -8.05
CA TYR A 175 11.93 -16.49 -7.82
C TYR A 175 12.74 -17.72 -7.37
N GLU A 176 12.18 -18.58 -6.53
CA GLU A 176 12.77 -19.89 -6.20
C GLU A 176 12.93 -20.77 -7.45
N ARG A 177 12.07 -20.56 -8.44
CA ARG A 177 12.08 -21.20 -9.76
C ARG A 177 12.48 -20.24 -10.88
N VAL A 178 13.39 -19.31 -10.60
CA VAL A 178 13.85 -18.34 -11.60
C VAL A 178 14.34 -19.07 -12.86
N ASN A 179 13.98 -18.54 -14.03
CA ASN A 179 14.26 -19.13 -15.35
C ASN A 179 13.66 -20.53 -15.57
N GLN A 180 12.67 -20.93 -14.75
CA GLN A 180 11.88 -22.15 -14.93
C GLN A 180 10.39 -21.82 -14.94
N ALA A 181 9.63 -22.52 -15.80
CA ALA A 181 8.19 -22.37 -15.85
C ALA A 181 7.52 -22.99 -14.61
N VAL A 182 6.69 -22.22 -13.93
CA VAL A 182 5.83 -22.67 -12.82
C VAL A 182 4.43 -22.91 -13.37
N SER A 183 3.88 -24.11 -13.14
CA SER A 183 2.57 -24.49 -13.64
C SER A 183 1.42 -23.84 -12.85
N TYR A 184 0.23 -23.77 -13.45
CA TYR A 184 -0.97 -23.31 -12.74
C TYR A 184 -1.23 -24.12 -11.47
N ASP A 185 -1.03 -25.43 -11.49
CA ASP A 185 -1.36 -26.29 -10.34
C ASP A 185 -0.35 -26.11 -9.19
N GLU A 186 0.94 -25.96 -9.49
CA GLU A 186 1.95 -25.57 -8.48
C GLU A 186 1.62 -24.21 -7.86
N MET A 187 1.21 -23.23 -8.66
CA MET A 187 0.77 -21.93 -8.16
C MET A 187 -0.42 -22.07 -7.23
N LYS A 188 -1.43 -22.88 -7.57
CA LYS A 188 -2.60 -23.09 -6.70
C LYS A 188 -2.19 -23.65 -5.34
N VAL A 189 -1.40 -24.72 -5.34
CA VAL A 189 -0.97 -25.42 -4.12
C VAL A 189 -0.16 -24.50 -3.22
N HIS A 190 0.78 -23.76 -3.79
CA HIS A 190 1.68 -22.91 -3.00
C HIS A 190 1.00 -21.63 -2.52
N VAL A 191 0.19 -21.01 -3.38
CA VAL A 191 -0.42 -19.72 -3.08
C VAL A 191 -1.69 -19.91 -2.25
N TRP A 192 -2.55 -20.90 -2.50
CA TRP A 192 -3.79 -21.16 -1.74
C TRP A 192 -3.83 -22.55 -1.07
N PRO A 193 -2.88 -22.87 -0.18
CA PRO A 193 -2.90 -24.15 0.52
C PRO A 193 -4.17 -24.34 1.38
N GLU A 194 -4.79 -23.25 1.83
CA GLU A 194 -6.00 -23.28 2.66
C GLU A 194 -7.28 -23.65 1.90
N ARG A 195 -7.27 -23.62 0.56
CA ARG A 195 -8.43 -23.93 -0.28
C ARG A 195 -8.40 -25.35 -0.84
N THR A 196 -7.61 -26.22 -0.24
CA THR A 196 -7.49 -27.62 -0.66
C THR A 196 -8.88 -28.29 -0.64
N SER A 197 -9.38 -28.68 -1.81
CA SER A 197 -10.67 -29.35 -1.93
C SER A 197 -10.59 -30.78 -1.36
N THR A 198 -11.72 -31.29 -0.86
CA THR A 198 -11.86 -32.69 -0.44
C THR A 198 -12.06 -33.66 -1.62
N GLU A 199 -11.91 -33.19 -2.86
CA GLU A 199 -12.06 -33.98 -4.09
C GLU A 199 -10.77 -34.69 -4.54
N VAL A 200 -10.92 -35.64 -5.48
CA VAL A 200 -10.01 -36.76 -5.83
C VAL A 200 -8.56 -36.36 -6.16
N ASP A 201 -8.32 -35.15 -6.67
CA ASP A 201 -6.97 -34.71 -7.09
C ASP A 201 -6.24 -33.86 -6.03
N GLY A 202 -6.91 -33.48 -4.93
CA GLY A 202 -6.29 -32.71 -3.84
C GLY A 202 -5.78 -31.31 -4.20
N LEU A 203 -6.16 -30.77 -5.36
CA LEU A 203 -5.80 -29.42 -5.79
C LEU A 203 -6.72 -28.36 -5.15
N PRO A 204 -6.19 -27.17 -4.81
CA PRO A 204 -7.03 -26.08 -4.30
C PRO A 204 -8.06 -25.57 -5.31
N ASP A 205 -9.26 -25.23 -4.82
CA ASP A 205 -10.34 -24.64 -5.63
C ASP A 205 -10.03 -23.16 -5.96
N VAL A 206 -9.28 -22.98 -7.04
CA VAL A 206 -8.85 -21.67 -7.54
C VAL A 206 -8.89 -21.66 -9.06
N GLY A 207 -9.60 -20.67 -9.60
CA GLY A 207 -9.72 -20.47 -11.04
C GLY A 207 -8.47 -19.84 -11.67
N ARG A 208 -8.23 -20.12 -12.96
CA ARG A 208 -7.15 -19.46 -13.72
C ARG A 208 -7.27 -17.93 -13.73
N ALA A 209 -8.49 -17.40 -13.65
CA ALA A 209 -8.74 -15.96 -13.59
C ALA A 209 -8.14 -15.30 -12.34
N GLU A 210 -8.17 -15.98 -11.18
CA GLU A 210 -7.58 -15.47 -9.94
C GLU A 210 -6.05 -15.39 -10.05
N ILE A 211 -5.43 -16.43 -10.63
CA ILE A 211 -3.97 -16.44 -10.89
C ILE A 211 -3.60 -15.33 -11.87
N ASN A 212 -4.39 -15.15 -12.94
CA ASN A 212 -4.15 -14.09 -13.93
C ASN A 212 -4.27 -12.69 -13.30
N ALA A 213 -5.22 -12.49 -12.39
CA ALA A 213 -5.36 -11.24 -11.65
C ALA A 213 -4.15 -10.97 -10.76
N LEU A 214 -3.63 -11.99 -10.05
CA LEU A 214 -2.40 -11.86 -9.26
C LEU A 214 -1.20 -11.47 -10.15
N VAL A 215 -1.00 -12.17 -11.26
CA VAL A 215 0.11 -11.88 -12.19
C VAL A 215 -0.02 -10.47 -12.76
N TYR A 216 -1.23 -10.04 -13.12
CA TYR A 216 -1.48 -8.68 -13.58
C TYR A 216 -1.08 -7.64 -12.52
N ARG A 217 -1.50 -7.82 -11.26
CA ARG A 217 -1.13 -6.93 -10.15
C ARG A 217 0.38 -6.92 -9.89
N LEU A 218 1.02 -8.08 -9.91
CA LEU A 218 2.47 -8.21 -9.77
C LEU A 218 3.21 -7.44 -10.86
N ARG A 219 2.84 -7.61 -12.13
CA ARG A 219 3.45 -6.87 -13.25
C ARG A 219 3.33 -5.36 -13.06
N LYS A 220 2.16 -4.87 -12.61
CA LYS A 220 1.95 -3.44 -12.32
C LYS A 220 2.81 -2.95 -11.17
N ARG A 221 2.92 -3.72 -10.09
CA ARG A 221 3.72 -3.34 -8.90
C ARG A 221 5.22 -3.40 -9.14
N LEU A 222 5.69 -4.27 -10.04
CA LEU A 222 7.10 -4.40 -10.40
C LEU A 222 7.59 -3.35 -11.42
N GLY A 223 6.69 -2.54 -11.98
CA GLY A 223 7.06 -1.52 -12.97
C GLY A 223 7.70 -2.13 -14.22
N GLU A 224 8.85 -1.60 -14.65
CA GLU A 224 9.59 -2.11 -15.82
C GLU A 224 10.06 -3.56 -15.65
N TYR A 225 10.21 -4.05 -14.40
CA TYR A 225 10.58 -5.43 -14.12
C TYR A 225 9.39 -6.39 -14.23
N GLY A 226 8.16 -5.88 -14.36
CA GLY A 226 6.98 -6.70 -14.61
C GLY A 226 7.07 -7.50 -15.92
N ASP A 227 7.78 -6.98 -16.91
CA ASP A 227 8.00 -7.65 -18.20
C ASP A 227 8.85 -8.92 -18.08
N LYS A 228 9.57 -9.08 -16.96
CA LYS A 228 10.30 -10.31 -16.63
C LYS A 228 9.38 -11.46 -16.20
N ILE A 229 8.12 -11.19 -15.87
CA ILE A 229 7.14 -12.25 -15.67
C ILE A 229 6.57 -12.62 -17.04
N ILE A 230 7.06 -13.71 -17.63
CA ILE A 230 6.62 -14.20 -18.94
C ILE A 230 5.49 -15.21 -18.81
N THR A 231 4.51 -15.13 -19.71
CA THR A 231 3.43 -16.11 -19.81
C THR A 231 3.91 -17.32 -20.62
N ILE A 232 3.77 -18.53 -20.06
CA ILE A 232 4.04 -19.79 -20.76
C ILE A 232 2.69 -20.37 -21.21
N PRO A 233 2.36 -20.33 -22.53
CA PRO A 233 1.04 -20.67 -23.03
C PRO A 233 0.57 -22.05 -22.56
N ARG A 234 -0.68 -22.10 -22.06
CA ARG A 234 -1.35 -23.32 -21.58
C ARG A 234 -0.68 -24.02 -20.39
N TYR A 235 0.40 -23.48 -19.83
CA TYR A 235 1.14 -24.09 -18.73
C TYR A 235 1.15 -23.24 -17.46
N GLY A 236 1.53 -21.96 -17.55
CA GLY A 236 1.65 -21.08 -16.39
C GLY A 236 2.51 -19.85 -16.66
N TYR A 237 3.42 -19.51 -15.75
CA TYR A 237 4.26 -18.32 -15.84
C TYR A 237 5.71 -18.61 -15.43
N MET A 238 6.63 -17.74 -15.82
CA MET A 238 8.04 -17.82 -15.50
C MET A 238 8.57 -16.43 -15.15
N LEU A 239 9.52 -16.36 -14.21
CA LEU A 239 10.28 -15.15 -13.93
C LEU A 239 11.65 -15.25 -14.62
N ASP A 240 11.95 -14.31 -15.51
CA ASP A 240 13.14 -14.25 -16.37
C ASP A 240 14.12 -13.16 -15.91
N LEU A 241 15.07 -13.56 -15.05
CA LEU A 241 16.08 -12.68 -14.46
C LEU A 241 17.49 -13.06 -14.92
#